data_AF-A0A3M1VUF4-F1
#
_entry.id   AF-A0A3M1VUF4-F1
#
_cell.length_a   1.000
_cell.length_b   1.000
_cell.length_c   1.000
_cell.angle_alpha   90.00
_cell.angle_beta   90.00
_cell.angle_gamma   90.00
#
_symmetry.space_group_name_H-M   'P 1'
#
loop_
_entity.id
_entity.type
_entity.pdbx_description
1 polymer ?
#
loop_
_entity_poly.entity_id
_entity_poly.type
_entity_poly.pdbx_seq_one_letter_code
_entity_poly.pdbx_strand_id
1 'polypeptide(L)' 'MVRDGKVVKEVPLRYAGRMSTYEGRLTPTQAGTFDLEVLAMDPSRANFGMATRPLTVKP' A
#
# COMPACT_ATOMS: atom_id res chain seq x y z
N MET A 1 1.92 2.14 -3.72
CA MET A 1 2.31 1.42 -4.96
C MET A 1 3.57 2.07 -5.50
N VAL A 2 4.61 1.26 -5.64
CA VAL A 2 5.97 1.71 -5.95
C VAL A 2 6.43 1.03 -7.23
N ARG A 3 7.18 1.76 -8.05
CA ARG A 3 7.87 1.24 -9.24
C ARG A 3 9.26 1.87 -9.30
N ASP A 4 10.29 1.04 -9.45
CA ASP A 4 11.69 1.50 -9.51
C ASP A 4 12.07 2.41 -8.33
N GLY A 5 11.60 2.05 -7.12
CA GLY A 5 11.82 2.81 -5.88
C GLY A 5 11.04 4.12 -5.76
N LYS A 6 10.15 4.44 -6.71
CA LYS A 6 9.32 5.65 -6.71
C LYS A 6 7.87 5.35 -6.41
N VAL A 7 7.26 6.11 -5.50
CA VAL A 7 5.82 6.06 -5.26
C VAL A 7 5.09 6.56 -6.49
N VAL A 8 4.33 5.68 -7.14
CA VAL A 8 3.52 6.01 -8.33
C VAL A 8 2.05 6.24 -7.98
N LYS A 9 1.57 5.65 -6.87
CA LYS A 9 0.23 5.87 -6.35
C LYS A 9 0.17 5.56 -4.86
N GLU A 10 -0.52 6.40 -4.12
CA GLU A 10 -0.76 6.26 -2.68
C GLU A 10 -2.22 6.60 -2.37
N VAL A 11 -2.81 5.87 -1.41
CA VAL A 11 -4.14 6.16 -0.87
C VAL A 11 -4.14 5.89 0.63
N PRO A 12 -4.83 6.71 1.43
CA PRO A 12 -5.03 6.41 2.84
C PRO A 12 -5.93 5.18 2.99
N LEU A 13 -5.58 4.29 3.92
CA LEU A 13 -6.43 3.17 4.30
C LEU A 13 -7.54 3.63 5.24
N ARG A 14 -8.70 2.98 5.17
CA ARG A 14 -9.86 3.22 6.03
C ARG A 14 -10.18 1.97 6.82
N TYR A 15 -10.63 2.13 8.07
CA TYR A 15 -11.05 1.00 8.89
C TYR A 15 -12.22 0.27 8.23
N ALA A 16 -12.09 -1.04 8.02
CA ALA A 16 -13.06 -1.84 7.28
C ALA A 16 -14.17 -2.44 8.17
N GLY A 17 -14.36 -1.91 9.38
CA GLY A 17 -15.40 -2.38 10.31
C GLY A 17 -15.06 -3.70 11.05
N ARG A 18 -13.84 -4.23 10.89
CA ARG A 18 -13.37 -5.45 11.57
C ARG A 18 -12.01 -5.23 12.21
N MET A 19 -11.79 -5.84 13.38
CA MET A 19 -10.52 -5.73 14.11
C MET A 19 -9.33 -6.01 13.19
N SER A 20 -8.33 -5.12 13.25
CA SER A 20 -7.10 -5.22 12.46
C SER A 20 -7.30 -5.29 10.93
N THR A 21 -8.45 -4.83 10.42
CA THR A 21 -8.76 -4.86 8.99
C THR A 21 -8.97 -3.44 8.46
N TYR A 22 -8.27 -3.13 7.38
CA TYR A 22 -8.31 -1.83 6.72
C TYR A 22 -8.39 -2.03 5.21
N GLU A 23 -9.03 -1.09 4.52
CA GLU A 23 -9.25 -1.13 3.09
C GLU A 23 -8.76 0.15 2.41
N GLY A 24 -8.27 0.00 1.19
CA GLY A 24 -7.88 1.09 0.30
C GLY A 24 -7.94 0.62 -1.14
N ARG A 25 -8.34 1.51 -2.04
CA ARG A 25 -8.48 1.19 -3.46
C ARG A 25 -7.37 1.86 -4.26
N LEU A 26 -6.52 1.04 -4.86
CA LEU A 26 -5.51 1.48 -5.82
C LEU A 26 -5.93 1.03 -7.22
N THR A 27 -5.87 1.94 -8.17
CA THR A 27 -6.09 1.64 -9.59
C THR A 27 -4.75 1.82 -10.31
N PRO A 28 -4.18 0.76 -10.89
CA PRO A 28 -2.98 0.88 -11.71
C PRO A 28 -3.25 1.76 -12.93
N THR A 29 -2.31 2.65 -13.26
CA THR A 29 -2.39 3.49 -14.46
C THR A 29 -1.73 2.84 -15.68
N GLN A 30 -0.94 1.78 -15.46
CA GLN A 30 -0.20 1.06 -16.49
C GLN A 30 -0.09 -0.42 -16.11
N ALA A 31 0.02 -1.29 -17.12
CA ALA A 31 0.42 -2.68 -16.93
C ALA A 31 1.91 -2.76 -16.52
N GLY A 32 2.29 -3.86 -15.88
CA GLY A 32 3.66 -4.12 -15.44
C GLY A 32 3.76 -4.59 -14.00
N THR A 33 4.99 -4.65 -13.49
CA THR A 33 5.30 -5.06 -12.11
C THR A 33 5.46 -3.84 -11.23
N PHE A 34 4.88 -3.91 -10.03
CA PHE A 34 4.93 -2.92 -8.98
C PHE A 34 5.22 -3.60 -7.63
N ASP A 35 5.70 -2.83 -6.68
CA ASP A 35 5.67 -3.20 -5.27
C ASP A 35 4.47 -2.53 -4.58
N LEU A 36 3.63 -3.35 -3.95
CA LEU A 36 2.60 -2.89 -3.05
C LEU A 36 3.19 -2.79 -1.64
N GLU A 37 3.45 -1.56 -1.21
CA GLU A 37 3.86 -1.27 0.15
C GLU A 37 2.67 -0.82 0.98
N VAL A 38 2.55 -1.37 2.18
CA VAL A 38 1.56 -1.01 3.19
C VAL A 38 2.30 -0.54 4.44
N LEU A 39 2.12 0.73 4.79
CA LEU A 39 2.71 1.36 5.97
C LEU A 39 1.65 1.49 7.07
N ALA A 40 1.97 0.97 8.25
CA ALA A 40 1.27 1.26 9.50
C ALA A 40 2.19 2.09 10.39
N MET A 41 1.72 3.26 10.83
CA MET A 41 2.53 4.16 11.64
C MET A 41 1.74 4.77 12.79
N ASP A 42 2.37 4.81 13.96
CA ASP A 42 1.99 5.63 15.10
C ASP A 42 3.23 6.41 15.57
N PRO A 43 3.43 7.64 15.05
CA PRO A 43 4.61 8.43 15.35
C PRO A 43 4.66 8.89 16.81
N SER A 44 3.52 8.96 17.50
CA SER A 44 3.47 9.35 18.91
C SER A 44 4.09 8.30 19.84
N ARG A 45 4.10 7.03 19.39
CA ARG A 45 4.63 5.88 20.12
C ARG A 45 5.85 5.23 19.46
N ALA A 46 6.43 5.90 18.46
CA ALA A 46 7.52 5.39 17.64
C ALA A 46 7.29 3.96 17.11
N ASN A 47 6.03 3.61 16.80
CA ASN A 47 5.64 2.28 16.35
C ASN A 47 5.36 2.31 14.85
N PHE A 48 6.17 1.59 14.09
CA PHE A 48 6.10 1.58 12.64
C PHE A 48 6.23 0.15 12.12
N GLY A 49 5.44 -0.19 11.12
CA GLY A 49 5.51 -1.47 10.42
C GLY A 49 5.26 -1.27 8.94
N MET A 50 6.03 -1.98 8.11
CA MET A 50 5.86 -1.96 6.66
C MET A 50 5.80 -3.39 6.12
N ALA A 51 4.84 -3.63 5.24
CA ALA A 51 4.73 -4.88 4.49
C ALA A 51 4.83 -4.59 3.00
N THR A 52 5.67 -5.35 2.31
CA THR A 52 5.85 -5.26 0.86
C THR A 52 5.38 -6.55 0.19
N ARG A 53 4.64 -6.41 -0.90
CA ARG A 53 4.17 -7.52 -1.74
C ARG A 53 4.35 -7.18 -3.22
N PRO A 54 4.93 -8.06 -4.05
CA PRO A 54 4.96 -7.84 -5.49
C PRO A 54 3.55 -7.90 -6.07
N LEU A 55 3.27 -7.02 -7.03
CA LEU A 55 2.01 -6.94 -7.76
C LEU A 55 2.29 -6.87 -9.27
N THR A 56 1.78 -7.83 -10.03
CA THR A 56 1.84 -7.80 -11.50
C THR A 56 0.46 -7.48 -12.07
N VAL A 57 0.39 -6.38 -12.82
CA VAL A 57 -0.80 -5.93 -13.54
C VAL A 57 -0.66 -6.36 -14.99
N LYS A 58 -1.58 -7.20 -15.47
CA LYS A 58 -1.62 -7.64 -16.86
C LYS A 58 -2.43 -6.65 -17.72
N PRO A 59 -2.17 -6.58 -19.04
CA PRO A 59 -2.99 -5.83 -19.98
C PRO A 59 -4.47 -6.27 -19.97
#